data_AF-A0A7S2SYX3-F1
#
_entry.id   AF-A0A7S2SYX3-F1
#
_cell.length_a   1.000
_cell.length_b   1.000
_cell.length_c   1.000
_cell.angle_alpha   90.00
_cell.angle_beta   90.00
_cell.angle_gamma   90.00
#
_symmetry.space_group_name_H-M   'P 1'
#
loop_
_entity.id
_entity.type
_entity.pdbx_description
1 polymer ?
#
loop_
_entity_poly.entity_id
_entity_poly.type
_entity_poly.pdbx_seq_one_letter_code
_entity_poly.pdbx_strand_id
1 'polypeptide(L)'
;MWRQVMSGEAGNLLRRQVRSLRLGSPLQSKFGVLSSLRFPGGLDSVSGCQSKVGYSSSSKEAVEEGLLIDTLEVMRGFERSGMKRAEADELTRHITKLILQTSNQFSAKFASQAYLEKLSGQLGDEMKGFKSEILKTQELQLDSLQKEIEGAKDELSKLRTEIRYGEWKT
;
A
#
# COMPACT_ATOMS: atom_id res chain seq x y z
N MET A 1 26.99 -30.59 50.20
CA MET A 1 27.28 -31.93 49.64
C MET A 1 26.47 -32.25 48.37
N TRP A 2 26.12 -31.26 47.52
CA TRP A 2 25.40 -31.48 46.25
C TRP A 2 26.19 -31.03 45.00
N ARG A 3 27.38 -30.42 45.17
CA ARG A 3 28.27 -30.05 44.05
C ARG A 3 29.09 -31.22 43.50
N GLN A 4 29.18 -32.35 44.23
CA GLN A 4 30.02 -33.48 43.84
C GLN A 4 29.32 -34.49 42.91
N VAL A 5 27.98 -34.44 42.77
CA VAL A 5 27.21 -35.40 41.94
C VAL A 5 27.05 -34.93 40.49
N MET A 6 27.19 -33.62 40.22
CA MET A 6 27.12 -33.05 38.86
C MET A 6 28.44 -33.12 38.08
N SER A 7 29.49 -33.72 38.68
CA SER A 7 30.80 -33.91 38.07
C SER A 7 31.10 -35.37 37.71
N GLY A 8 30.10 -36.26 37.79
CA GLY A 8 30.18 -37.64 37.29
C GLY A 8 29.59 -37.77 35.88
N GLU A 9 29.95 -38.86 35.19
CA GLU A 9 29.62 -39.15 33.79
C GLU A 9 28.12 -39.00 33.42
N ALA A 10 27.22 -39.18 34.39
CA ALA A 10 25.78 -38.95 34.23
C ALA A 10 25.42 -37.48 33.88
N GLY A 11 26.16 -36.50 34.41
CA GLY A 11 25.97 -35.08 34.07
C GLY A 11 26.43 -34.72 32.66
N ASN A 12 27.32 -35.53 32.09
CA ASN A 12 27.83 -35.33 30.73
C ASN A 12 26.94 -35.98 29.66
N LEU A 13 26.24 -37.06 30.01
CA LEU A 13 25.21 -37.69 29.16
C LEU A 13 23.99 -36.78 28.98
N LEU A 14 23.49 -36.14 30.04
CA LEU A 14 22.40 -35.17 29.95
C LEU A 14 22.80 -33.92 29.14
N ARG A 15 24.05 -33.46 29.26
CA ARG A 15 24.57 -32.36 28.41
C ARG A 15 24.76 -32.74 26.95
N ARG A 16 24.98 -34.03 26.62
CA ARG A 16 25.05 -34.52 25.22
C ARG A 16 23.66 -34.68 24.62
N GLN A 17 22.68 -35.20 25.36
CA GLN A 17 21.30 -35.34 24.91
C GLN A 17 20.66 -33.97 24.59
N VAL A 18 20.87 -32.98 25.46
CA VAL A 18 20.37 -31.60 25.27
C VAL A 18 21.07 -30.87 24.10
N ARG A 19 22.31 -31.26 23.77
CA ARG A 19 23.02 -30.73 22.58
C ARG A 19 22.61 -31.41 21.28
N SER A 20 22.26 -32.70 21.33
CA SER A 20 21.75 -33.46 20.18
C SER A 20 20.39 -32.98 19.69
N LEU A 21 19.57 -32.35 20.55
CA LEU A 21 18.30 -31.74 20.15
C LEU A 21 18.45 -30.30 19.62
N ARG A 22 19.67 -29.76 19.59
CA ARG A 22 19.93 -28.35 19.20
C ARG A 22 20.68 -28.18 17.88
N LEU A 23 20.99 -29.27 17.19
CA LEU A 23 21.70 -29.24 15.90
C LEU A 23 20.96 -30.09 14.87
N GLY A 24 19.90 -29.49 14.32
CA GLY A 24 19.20 -29.93 13.12
C GLY A 24 18.62 -28.69 12.42
N SER A 25 19.35 -28.18 11.44
CA SER A 25 18.88 -27.24 10.39
C SER A 25 18.86 -27.99 9.06
N PRO A 26 18.29 -27.51 7.91
CA PRO A 26 17.66 -26.22 7.61
C PRO A 26 16.33 -26.35 6.79
N LEU A 27 15.74 -25.21 6.36
CA LEU A 27 14.48 -25.01 5.58
C LEU A 27 13.26 -24.80 6.50
N GLN A 28 12.55 -23.66 6.55
CA GLN A 28 12.44 -22.56 5.61
C GLN A 28 12.51 -21.20 6.29
N SER A 29 13.34 -20.34 5.71
CA SER A 29 13.29 -18.89 5.86
C SER A 29 12.13 -18.34 5.02
N LYS A 30 10.95 -18.21 5.60
CA LYS A 30 9.94 -17.21 5.22
C LYS A 30 9.20 -16.83 6.50
N PHE A 31 8.98 -15.54 6.70
CA PHE A 31 8.45 -14.90 7.93
C PHE A 31 9.50 -14.65 9.03
N GLY A 32 10.49 -13.84 8.67
CA GLY A 32 11.13 -12.97 9.64
C GLY A 32 10.08 -12.06 10.28
N VAL A 33 10.00 -12.11 11.61
CA VAL A 33 9.73 -11.01 12.54
C VAL A 33 8.84 -9.89 11.98
N LEU A 34 7.51 -10.07 12.06
CA LEU A 34 6.55 -8.96 12.01
C LEU A 34 6.12 -8.59 13.44
N SER A 35 7.09 -8.31 14.33
CA SER A 35 6.82 -7.81 15.68
C SER A 35 6.97 -6.28 15.80
N SER A 36 6.92 -5.54 14.68
CA SER A 36 6.97 -4.06 14.73
C SER A 36 6.29 -3.40 13.52
N LEU A 37 5.04 -3.77 13.24
CA LEU A 37 4.13 -2.83 12.56
C LEU A 37 3.11 -2.35 13.59
N ARG A 38 3.59 -1.61 14.59
CA ARG A 38 2.74 -0.65 15.30
C ARG A 38 2.42 0.45 14.30
N PHE A 39 1.32 0.29 13.56
CA PHE A 39 0.75 1.40 12.82
C PHE A 39 0.42 2.50 13.83
N PRO A 40 1.00 3.70 13.73
CA PRO A 40 0.67 4.78 14.64
C PRO A 40 -0.83 5.06 14.51
N GLY A 41 -1.55 4.92 15.61
CA GLY A 41 -2.82 5.61 15.81
C GLY A 41 -2.51 7.11 15.87
N GLY A 42 -2.49 7.74 14.71
CA GLY A 42 -2.33 9.17 14.53
C GLY A 42 -3.54 9.68 13.76
N LEU A 43 -4.37 10.44 14.44
CA LEU A 43 -5.38 11.30 13.86
C LEU A 43 -4.68 12.40 13.07
N ASP A 44 -4.22 12.11 11.86
CA ASP A 44 -3.88 13.16 10.91
C ASP A 44 -5.04 13.25 9.94
N SER A 45 -5.95 14.17 10.25
CA SER A 45 -6.76 14.85 9.27
C SER A 45 -5.89 15.11 8.05
N VAL A 46 -6.16 14.40 6.95
CA VAL A 46 -5.79 14.90 5.63
C VAL A 46 -6.64 16.16 5.44
N SER A 47 -6.13 17.26 5.99
CA SER A 47 -6.60 18.60 5.66
C SER A 47 -6.39 18.74 4.17
N GLY A 48 -7.50 19.00 3.48
CA GLY A 48 -7.59 18.89 2.04
C GLY A 48 -6.46 19.56 1.28
N CYS A 49 -5.98 18.87 0.26
CA CYS A 49 -5.58 19.51 -0.96
C CYS A 49 -6.84 20.14 -1.60
N GLN A 50 -7.27 21.28 -1.07
CA GLN A 50 -8.16 22.18 -1.80
C GLN A 50 -7.32 22.90 -2.85
N SER A 51 -7.12 22.27 -4.00
CA SER A 51 -6.89 23.02 -5.23
C SER A 51 -8.24 23.61 -5.65
N LYS A 52 -8.57 24.77 -5.07
CA LYS A 52 -9.67 25.61 -5.55
C LYS A 52 -9.27 26.23 -6.89
N VAL A 53 -9.37 25.45 -7.95
CA VAL A 53 -9.50 25.97 -9.31
C VAL A 53 -10.86 25.52 -9.80
N GLY A 54 -11.86 26.36 -9.54
CA GLY A 54 -13.21 26.15 -10.02
C GLY A 54 -13.23 26.31 -11.54
N TYR A 55 -13.15 25.20 -12.26
CA TYR A 55 -13.78 25.11 -13.57
C TYR A 55 -15.10 24.37 -13.36
N SER A 56 -16.17 25.16 -13.32
CA SER A 56 -17.54 24.68 -13.48
C SER A 56 -17.63 23.98 -14.85
N SER A 57 -17.39 22.68 -14.90
CA SER A 57 -17.81 21.88 -16.05
C SER A 57 -19.28 21.53 -15.87
N SER A 58 -20.12 22.53 -16.14
CA SER A 58 -21.52 22.31 -16.47
C SER A 58 -21.54 21.38 -17.68
N SER A 59 -22.04 20.19 -17.44
CA SER A 59 -22.28 19.16 -18.43
C SER A 59 -23.09 19.71 -19.60
N LYS A 60 -22.59 19.43 -20.82
CA LYS A 60 -23.23 19.71 -22.12
C LYS A 60 -23.14 21.19 -22.49
N GLU A 61 -22.55 21.51 -23.64
CA GLU A 61 -22.39 22.86 -24.22
C GLU A 61 -21.12 23.66 -23.87
N ALA A 62 -19.96 23.01 -23.67
CA ALA A 62 -18.70 23.65 -24.07
C ALA A 62 -18.55 23.44 -25.58
N VAL A 63 -19.26 24.30 -26.31
CA VAL A 63 -19.12 24.61 -27.74
C VAL A 63 -17.70 24.36 -28.25
N GLU A 64 -17.57 23.69 -29.40
CA GLU A 64 -16.39 23.72 -30.29
C GLU A 64 -15.02 23.39 -29.65
N GLU A 65 -14.49 22.20 -29.92
CA GLU A 65 -13.04 21.94 -29.81
C GLU A 65 -12.24 22.75 -30.85
N GLY A 66 -12.28 24.06 -30.76
CA GLY A 66 -11.40 24.99 -31.44
C GLY A 66 -10.69 25.79 -30.36
N LEU A 67 -9.40 25.54 -30.17
CA LEU A 67 -8.55 26.56 -29.55
C LEU A 67 -8.88 27.88 -30.28
N LEU A 68 -9.35 28.89 -29.53
CA LEU A 68 -9.62 30.23 -30.06
C LEU A 68 -8.28 30.86 -30.46
N ILE A 69 -7.80 30.46 -31.64
CA ILE A 69 -6.56 30.95 -32.23
C ILE A 69 -6.94 32.18 -33.05
N ASP A 70 -6.40 33.34 -32.67
CA ASP A 70 -6.49 34.55 -33.49
C ASP A 70 -5.61 34.38 -34.74
N THR A 71 -6.18 33.74 -35.75
CA THR A 71 -5.53 33.52 -37.05
C THR A 71 -5.22 34.83 -37.76
N LEU A 72 -5.95 35.92 -37.48
CA LEU A 72 -5.70 37.22 -38.09
C LEU A 72 -4.45 37.90 -37.49
N GLU A 73 -4.28 37.82 -36.17
CA GLU A 73 -3.08 38.30 -35.49
C GLU A 73 -1.84 37.52 -35.93
N VAL A 74 -1.94 36.19 -36.02
CA VAL A 74 -0.85 35.31 -36.49
C VAL A 74 -0.46 35.65 -37.92
N MET A 75 -1.44 35.80 -38.83
CA MET A 75 -1.18 36.25 -40.20
C MET A 75 -0.51 37.62 -40.26
N ARG A 76 -1.00 38.60 -39.49
CA ARG A 76 -0.38 39.94 -39.40
C ARG A 76 1.02 39.90 -38.80
N GLY A 77 1.31 38.92 -37.95
CA GLY A 77 2.66 38.64 -37.46
C GLY A 77 3.59 38.26 -38.62
N PHE A 78 3.19 37.32 -39.47
CA PHE A 78 3.97 36.91 -40.64
C PHE A 78 4.14 38.04 -41.67
N GLU A 79 3.14 38.88 -41.86
CA GLU A 79 3.24 40.05 -42.76
C GLU A 79 4.24 41.09 -42.24
N ARG A 80 4.27 41.33 -40.92
CA ARG A 80 5.28 42.20 -40.29
C ARG A 80 6.70 41.65 -40.45
N SER A 81 6.84 40.33 -40.58
CA SER A 81 8.10 39.64 -40.86
C SER A 81 8.52 39.69 -42.34
N GLY A 82 7.72 40.31 -43.21
CA GLY A 82 8.03 40.47 -44.64
C GLY A 82 7.47 39.40 -45.57
N MET A 83 6.61 38.48 -45.09
CA MET A 83 5.93 37.50 -45.95
C MET A 83 4.78 38.13 -46.74
N LYS A 84 4.55 37.61 -47.96
CA LYS A 84 3.38 37.98 -48.76
C LYS A 84 2.11 37.44 -48.11
N ARG A 85 0.99 38.17 -48.23
CA ARG A 85 -0.27 37.79 -47.58
C ARG A 85 -0.75 36.37 -47.90
N ALA A 86 -0.57 35.91 -49.14
CA ALA A 86 -0.94 34.55 -49.55
C ALA A 86 -0.10 33.46 -48.86
N GLU A 87 1.21 33.69 -48.72
CA GLU A 87 2.12 32.76 -48.05
C GLU A 87 1.86 32.76 -46.52
N ALA A 88 1.56 33.93 -45.95
CA ALA A 88 1.21 34.08 -44.55
C ALA A 88 -0.11 33.36 -44.20
N ASP A 89 -1.11 33.42 -45.08
CA ASP A 89 -2.40 32.72 -44.92
C ASP A 89 -2.20 31.21 -44.94
N GLU A 90 -1.47 30.69 -45.93
CA GLU A 90 -1.23 29.27 -46.07
C GLU A 90 -0.43 28.70 -44.89
N LEU A 91 0.62 29.40 -44.47
CA LEU A 91 1.41 29.00 -43.30
C LEU A 91 0.56 29.03 -42.02
N THR A 92 -0.27 30.06 -41.85
CA THR A 92 -1.17 30.16 -40.68
C THR A 92 -2.17 29.02 -40.65
N ARG A 93 -2.74 28.63 -41.80
CA ARG A 93 -3.62 27.46 -41.89
C ARG A 93 -2.90 26.17 -41.51
N HIS A 94 -1.68 25.96 -42.03
CA HIS A 94 -0.91 24.77 -41.74
C HIS A 94 -0.54 24.65 -40.25
N ILE A 95 -0.08 25.74 -39.65
CA ILE A 95 0.27 25.80 -38.22
C ILE A 95 -0.97 25.57 -37.35
N THR A 96 -2.09 26.23 -37.67
CA THR A 96 -3.34 26.06 -36.92
C THR A 96 -3.83 24.61 -36.98
N LYS A 97 -3.74 23.98 -38.16
CA LYS A 97 -4.06 22.56 -38.32
C LYS A 97 -3.16 21.66 -37.49
N LEU A 98 -1.85 21.90 -37.48
CA LEU A 98 -0.91 21.14 -36.65
C LEU A 98 -1.20 21.30 -35.15
N ILE A 99 -1.49 22.51 -34.69
CA ILE A 99 -1.83 22.78 -33.28
C ILE A 99 -3.11 22.03 -32.89
N LEU A 100 -4.15 22.10 -33.72
CA LEU A 100 -5.40 21.36 -33.47
C LEU A 100 -5.17 19.84 -33.48
N GLN A 101 -4.41 19.33 -34.46
CA GLN A 101 -4.10 17.90 -34.55
C GLN A 101 -3.28 17.40 -33.34
N THR A 102 -2.27 18.16 -32.92
CA THR A 102 -1.43 17.81 -31.78
C THR A 102 -2.22 17.92 -30.47
N SER A 103 -3.00 18.98 -30.26
CA SER A 103 -3.88 19.12 -29.09
C SER A 103 -4.82 17.93 -28.96
N ASN A 104 -5.45 17.50 -30.06
CA ASN A 104 -6.37 16.37 -30.05
C ASN A 104 -5.63 15.05 -29.77
N GLN A 105 -4.42 14.88 -30.31
CA GLN A 105 -3.57 13.72 -30.00
C GLN A 105 -3.15 13.71 -28.52
N PHE A 106 -2.79 14.86 -27.95
CA PHE A 106 -2.46 14.99 -26.54
C PHE A 106 -3.69 14.66 -25.67
N SER A 107 -4.84 15.27 -25.93
CA SER A 107 -6.09 14.97 -25.21
C SER A 107 -6.45 13.47 -25.25
N ALA A 108 -6.23 12.80 -26.38
CA ALA A 108 -6.46 11.36 -26.51
C ALA A 108 -5.42 10.48 -25.80
N LYS A 109 -4.18 10.97 -25.62
CA LYS A 109 -3.08 10.22 -24.99
C LYS A 109 -3.01 10.43 -23.48
N PHE A 110 -3.46 11.59 -22.99
CA PHE A 110 -3.46 11.92 -21.57
C PHE A 110 -4.83 11.62 -20.97
N ALA A 111 -4.84 10.82 -19.91
CA ALA A 111 -6.06 10.61 -19.14
C ALA A 111 -6.50 11.94 -18.52
N SER A 112 -7.81 12.21 -18.54
CA SER A 112 -8.34 13.41 -17.89
C SER A 112 -8.09 13.33 -16.38
N GLN A 113 -7.86 14.48 -15.76
CA GLN A 113 -7.67 14.57 -14.31
C GLN A 113 -8.86 13.94 -13.56
N ALA A 114 -10.08 14.19 -14.01
CA ALA A 114 -11.29 13.60 -13.42
C ALA A 114 -11.31 12.07 -13.50
N TYR A 115 -10.81 11.48 -14.58
CA TYR A 115 -10.69 10.02 -14.70
C TYR A 115 -9.66 9.45 -13.71
N LEU A 116 -8.50 10.11 -13.59
CA LEU A 116 -7.46 9.72 -12.64
C LEU A 116 -7.92 9.86 -11.19
N GLU A 117 -8.61 10.95 -10.84
CA GLU A 117 -9.17 11.17 -9.50
C GLU A 117 -10.20 10.08 -9.14
N LYS A 118 -11.06 9.69 -10.08
CA LYS A 118 -12.00 8.59 -9.88
C LYS A 118 -11.29 7.26 -9.62
N LEU A 119 -10.29 6.92 -10.43
CA LEU A 119 -9.49 5.70 -10.22
C LEU A 119 -8.74 5.72 -8.89
N SER A 120 -8.15 6.87 -8.53
CA SER A 120 -7.46 7.04 -7.26
C SER A 120 -8.41 6.89 -6.06
N GLY A 121 -9.62 7.43 -6.16
CA GLY A 121 -10.66 7.27 -5.14
C GLY A 121 -11.06 5.81 -4.97
N GLN A 122 -11.34 5.10 -6.07
CA GLN A 122 -11.66 3.67 -6.06
C GLN A 122 -10.55 2.84 -5.43
N LEU A 123 -9.29 3.05 -5.85
CA LEU A 123 -8.14 2.37 -5.27
C LEU A 123 -7.96 2.70 -3.77
N GLY A 124 -8.24 3.94 -3.37
CA GLY A 124 -8.21 4.35 -1.97
C GLY A 124 -9.22 3.62 -1.12
N ASP A 125 -10.42 3.37 -1.64
CA ASP A 125 -11.48 2.65 -0.93
C ASP A 125 -11.21 1.14 -0.87
N GLU A 126 -10.69 0.54 -1.94
CA GLU A 126 -10.22 -0.84 -1.92
C GLU A 126 -9.10 -1.05 -0.89
N MET A 127 -8.14 -0.12 -0.81
CA MET A 127 -7.06 -0.17 0.17
C MET A 127 -7.57 -0.07 1.61
N LYS A 128 -8.59 0.76 1.86
CA LYS A 128 -9.26 0.82 3.18
C LYS A 128 -9.96 -0.50 3.51
N GLY A 129 -10.66 -1.09 2.53
CA GLY A 129 -11.30 -2.39 2.66
C GLY A 129 -10.29 -3.47 3.03
N PHE A 130 -9.23 -3.60 2.24
CA PHE A 130 -8.13 -4.53 2.46
C PHE A 130 -7.50 -4.37 3.85
N LYS A 131 -7.23 -3.13 4.29
CA LYS A 131 -6.72 -2.85 5.63
C LYS A 131 -7.69 -3.32 6.72
N SER A 132 -8.99 -3.10 6.54
CA SER A 132 -10.00 -3.53 7.51
C SER A 132 -10.10 -5.05 7.61
N GLU A 133 -9.96 -5.77 6.50
CA GLU A 133 -9.98 -7.24 6.47
C GLU A 133 -8.73 -7.84 7.13
N ILE A 134 -7.56 -7.25 6.89
CA ILE A 134 -6.33 -7.65 7.60
C ILE A 134 -6.49 -7.47 9.10
N LEU A 135 -7.00 -6.31 9.55
CA LEU A 135 -7.18 -6.06 10.99
C LEU A 135 -8.14 -7.07 11.62
N LYS A 136 -9.28 -7.34 10.98
CA LYS A 136 -10.24 -8.35 11.44
C LYS A 136 -9.61 -9.74 11.51
N THR A 137 -8.83 -10.12 10.49
CA THR A 137 -8.18 -11.43 10.44
C THR A 137 -7.15 -11.57 11.56
N GLN A 138 -6.38 -10.51 11.82
CA GLN A 138 -5.41 -10.48 12.92
C GLN A 138 -6.08 -10.55 14.29
N GLU A 139 -7.20 -9.85 14.48
CA GLU A 139 -7.99 -9.92 15.71
C GLU A 139 -8.52 -11.34 15.96
N LEU A 140 -9.10 -11.98 14.94
CA LEU A 140 -9.56 -13.37 15.05
C LEU A 140 -8.43 -14.36 15.34
N GLN A 141 -7.25 -14.15 14.75
CA GLN A 141 -6.07 -14.97 15.03
C GLN A 141 -5.59 -14.78 16.48
N LEU A 142 -5.59 -13.55 16.99
CA LEU A 142 -5.23 -13.26 18.38
C LEU A 142 -6.21 -13.92 19.36
N ASP A 143 -7.51 -13.86 19.09
CA ASP A 143 -8.53 -14.52 19.91
C ASP A 143 -8.33 -16.04 19.95
N SER A 144 -8.00 -16.65 18.81
CA SER A 144 -7.69 -18.08 18.73
C SER A 144 -6.48 -18.44 19.58
N LEU A 145 -5.38 -17.69 19.45
CA LEU A 145 -4.16 -17.89 20.22
C LEU A 145 -4.40 -17.69 21.71
N GLN A 146 -5.23 -16.71 22.10
CA GLN A 146 -5.57 -16.50 23.49
C GLN A 146 -6.31 -17.70 24.08
N LYS A 147 -7.29 -18.25 23.36
CA LYS A 147 -8.02 -19.46 23.79
C LYS A 147 -7.09 -20.67 23.91
N GLU A 148 -6.18 -20.86 22.97
CA GLU A 148 -5.18 -21.94 23.03
C GLU A 148 -4.26 -21.80 24.26
N ILE A 149 -3.83 -20.57 24.59
CA ILE A 149 -3.02 -20.29 25.77
C ILE A 149 -3.81 -20.56 27.06
N GLU A 150 -5.08 -20.17 27.12
CA GLU A 150 -5.95 -20.45 28.27
C GLU A 150 -6.14 -21.96 28.45
N GLY A 151 -6.43 -22.70 27.38
CA GLY A 151 -6.52 -24.16 27.43
C GLY A 151 -5.22 -24.83 27.90
N ALA A 152 -4.07 -24.40 27.39
CA ALA A 152 -2.77 -24.92 27.83
C ALA A 152 -2.48 -24.62 29.31
N LYS A 153 -2.91 -23.46 29.83
CA LYS A 153 -2.80 -23.12 31.25
C LYS A 153 -3.69 -24.01 32.12
N ASP A 154 -4.88 -24.34 31.66
CA ASP A 154 -5.80 -25.23 32.37
C ASP A 154 -5.25 -26.65 32.44
N GLU A 155 -4.73 -27.17 31.32
CA GLU A 155 -4.05 -28.47 31.26
C GLU A 155 -2.83 -28.52 32.19
N LEU A 156 -2.01 -27.45 32.21
CA LEU A 156 -0.87 -27.33 33.11
C LEU A 156 -1.31 -27.32 34.58
N SER A 157 -2.41 -26.63 34.88
CA SER A 157 -2.98 -26.58 36.23
C SER A 157 -3.47 -27.95 36.67
N LYS A 158 -4.11 -28.71 35.77
CA LYS A 158 -4.53 -30.09 36.00
C LYS A 158 -3.32 -30.99 36.28
N LEU A 159 -2.30 -30.98 35.41
CA LEU A 159 -1.06 -31.74 35.62
C LEU A 159 -0.39 -31.39 36.95
N ARG A 160 -0.37 -30.11 37.32
CA ARG A 160 0.17 -29.66 38.60
C ARG A 160 -0.62 -30.23 39.79
N THR A 161 -1.94 -30.31 39.70
CA THR A 161 -2.76 -30.93 40.74
C THR A 161 -2.60 -32.46 40.78
N GLU A 162 -2.46 -33.10 39.63
CA GLU A 162 -2.21 -34.54 39.53
C GLU A 162 -0.86 -34.92 40.14
N ILE A 163 0.21 -34.15 39.88
CA ILE A 163 1.49 -34.35 40.58
C ILE A 163 1.29 -34.11 42.08
N ARG A 164 0.67 -32.99 42.47
CA ARG A 164 0.53 -32.64 43.89
C ARG A 164 -0.30 -33.64 44.68
N TYR A 165 -1.37 -34.23 44.14
CA TYR A 165 -2.26 -35.13 44.89
C TYR A 165 -2.08 -36.60 44.51
N GLY A 166 -1.60 -36.88 43.30
CA GLY A 166 -1.26 -38.21 42.83
C GLY A 166 -0.02 -38.77 43.53
N GLU A 167 0.97 -37.92 43.84
CA GLU A 167 2.13 -38.32 44.66
C GLU A 167 1.77 -38.63 46.13
N TRP A 168 0.57 -38.30 46.62
CA TRP A 168 0.12 -38.66 47.98
C TRP A 168 -0.60 -40.01 48.04
N LYS A 169 -0.89 -40.61 46.87
CA LYS A 169 -1.62 -41.88 46.77
C LYS A 169 -0.73 -43.11 46.58
N THR A 170 0.59 -42.95 46.64
CA THR A 170 1.59 -44.02 46.59
C THR A 170 2.53 -43.90 47.77
#